data_AF-A0A4Y9ZE03-F1
#
_entry.id   AF-A0A4Y9ZE03-F1
#
_cell.length_a   1.000
_cell.length_b   1.000
_cell.length_c   1.000
_cell.angle_alpha   90.00
_cell.angle_beta   90.00
_cell.angle_gamma   90.00
#
_symmetry.space_group_name_H-M   'P 1'
#
loop_
_entity.id
_entity.type
_entity.pdbx_description
1 polymer ?
#
loop_
_entity_poly.entity_id
_entity_poly.type
_entity_poly.pdbx_seq_one_letter_code
_entity_poly.pdbx_strand_id
1 'polypeptide(L)'
;MACNGDSTNSFSPFEGPEKLLEIWFAPSPALVPGASSTANGKYGLRKVDRAIWEDMLAIVKCQVLSVVEGDEIDAYLLSESSLFVSPHRLILKTCGTTLNLLGLPRILDIAREHAALPSVYRLFYSRKSYFFPERQLGPHREWKNEVEFLDGIFQNGAAYTVGKVNGDHWLLYITSPCEDTQGSPAVSTKALPEHVEEPLETTDGLQGIDFTIEILMTRLSPDATKHFVFDADPADATPSQRA
;
A
#
# COMPACT_ATOMS: atom_id res chain seq x y z
N MET A 1 5.42 -7.77 -53.65
CA MET A 1 4.03 -8.09 -53.28
C MET A 1 3.81 -7.46 -51.93
N ALA A 2 3.15 -6.31 -51.92
CA ALA A 2 2.91 -5.50 -50.74
C ALA A 2 1.58 -5.93 -50.07
N CYS A 3 1.32 -5.30 -48.92
CA CYS A 3 0.14 -5.33 -48.04
C CYS A 3 0.33 -6.25 -46.81
N ASN A 4 0.22 -5.81 -45.55
CA ASN A 4 -0.25 -4.52 -45.01
C ASN A 4 0.16 -4.37 -43.53
N GLY A 5 0.55 -3.14 -43.16
CA GLY A 5 0.15 -2.46 -41.92
C GLY A 5 0.49 -3.11 -40.59
N ASP A 6 1.77 -3.10 -40.20
CA ASP A 6 2.13 -3.23 -38.79
C ASP A 6 1.82 -1.90 -38.11
N SER A 7 0.57 -1.73 -37.67
CA SER A 7 0.20 -0.66 -36.73
C SER A 7 0.99 -0.91 -35.46
N THR A 8 2.13 -0.23 -35.34
CA THR A 8 2.92 -0.12 -34.12
C THR A 8 2.06 0.55 -33.06
N ASN A 9 1.17 -0.22 -32.44
CA ASN A 9 0.56 0.15 -31.20
C ASN A 9 1.70 0.07 -30.19
N SER A 10 2.32 1.22 -29.92
CA SER A 10 3.44 1.38 -29.01
C SER A 10 2.97 1.17 -27.58
N PHE A 11 2.50 -0.03 -27.26
CA PHE A 11 2.37 -0.48 -25.89
C PHE A 11 3.78 -0.74 -25.39
N SER A 12 4.34 0.27 -24.72
CA SER A 12 5.54 0.10 -23.93
C SER A 12 5.34 -1.13 -23.02
N PRO A 13 6.26 -2.11 -23.03
CA PRO A 13 6.07 -3.32 -22.23
C PRO A 13 5.94 -2.94 -20.76
N PHE A 14 4.98 -3.58 -20.09
CA PHE A 14 4.71 -3.40 -18.69
C PHE A 14 5.98 -3.61 -17.86
N GLU A 15 6.26 -2.63 -17.00
CA GLU A 15 7.59 -2.39 -16.48
C GLU A 15 8.05 -3.41 -15.41
N GLY A 16 7.08 -3.98 -14.69
CA GLY A 16 7.39 -4.85 -13.59
C GLY A 16 6.24 -5.11 -12.64
N PRO A 17 6.46 -6.05 -11.70
CA PRO A 17 5.46 -6.51 -10.75
C PRO A 17 4.94 -5.40 -9.84
N GLU A 18 3.79 -5.68 -9.22
CA GLU A 18 3.11 -4.81 -8.29
C GLU A 18 3.99 -4.43 -7.08
N LYS A 19 3.76 -3.24 -6.55
CA LYS A 19 4.27 -2.76 -5.27
C LYS A 19 3.13 -2.87 -4.25
N LEU A 20 3.39 -3.50 -3.13
CA LEU A 20 2.42 -3.67 -2.04
C LEU A 20 2.87 -2.82 -0.85
N LEU A 21 2.01 -1.91 -0.42
CA LEU A 21 2.16 -1.15 0.82
C LEU A 21 1.01 -1.53 1.76
N GLU A 22 1.33 -2.14 2.89
CA GLU A 22 0.38 -2.54 3.92
C GLU A 22 0.75 -1.90 5.25
N ILE A 23 -0.20 -1.21 5.86
CA ILE A 23 0.01 -0.42 7.08
C ILE A 23 -1.04 -0.80 8.09
N TRP A 24 -0.58 -1.21 9.27
CA TRP A 24 -1.39 -1.50 10.45
C TRP A 24 -1.19 -0.38 11.45
N PHE A 25 -2.29 0.23 11.89
CA PHE A 25 -2.30 1.27 12.91
C PHE A 25 -2.69 0.73 14.29
N ALA A 26 -3.32 -0.45 14.35
CA ALA A 26 -3.58 -1.18 15.58
C ALA A 26 -3.51 -2.69 15.31
N PRO A 27 -3.31 -3.54 16.34
CA PRO A 27 -3.24 -4.99 16.16
C PRO A 27 -4.56 -5.65 15.72
N SER A 28 -5.70 -5.01 16.00
CA SER A 28 -7.02 -5.52 15.61
C SER A 28 -8.04 -4.38 15.51
N PRO A 29 -9.20 -4.60 14.84
CA PRO A 29 -10.26 -3.59 14.78
C PRO A 29 -10.77 -3.19 16.18
N ALA A 30 -10.82 -4.14 17.12
CA ALA A 30 -11.34 -3.90 18.48
C ALA A 30 -10.47 -2.93 19.29
N LEU A 31 -9.19 -2.76 18.92
CA LEU A 31 -8.24 -1.86 19.59
C LEU A 31 -8.22 -0.45 18.96
N VAL A 32 -9.08 -0.17 17.98
CA VAL A 32 -9.20 1.17 17.39
C VAL A 32 -10.04 2.07 18.31
N PRO A 33 -9.60 3.32 18.59
CA PRO A 33 -10.39 4.28 19.36
C PRO A 33 -11.79 4.48 18.76
N GLY A 34 -12.82 4.33 19.58
CA GLY A 34 -14.21 4.47 19.16
C GLY A 34 -14.84 3.24 18.51
N ALA A 35 -14.18 2.06 18.55
CA ALA A 35 -14.75 0.81 18.04
C ALA A 35 -16.13 0.45 18.63
N SER A 36 -16.42 0.88 19.87
CA SER A 36 -17.70 0.65 20.54
C SER A 36 -18.78 1.70 20.24
N SER A 37 -18.44 2.81 19.58
CA SER A 37 -19.36 3.94 19.33
C SER A 37 -19.36 4.27 17.85
N THR A 38 -20.16 3.55 17.07
CA THR A 38 -20.27 3.74 15.62
C THR A 38 -21.67 4.24 15.27
N ALA A 39 -21.75 5.43 14.67
CA ALA A 39 -23.03 5.99 14.23
C ALA A 39 -23.59 5.26 13.00
N ASN A 40 -22.70 4.78 12.12
CA ASN A 40 -23.02 4.15 10.84
C ASN A 40 -22.27 2.81 10.62
N GLY A 41 -21.81 2.15 11.69
CA GLY A 41 -20.96 0.95 11.60
C GLY A 41 -19.50 1.21 11.20
N LYS A 42 -19.17 2.42 10.70
CA LYS A 42 -17.80 2.81 10.31
C LYS A 42 -17.05 3.52 11.44
N TYR A 43 -15.77 3.17 11.61
CA TYR A 43 -14.83 3.74 12.59
C TYR A 43 -13.39 3.56 12.10
N GLY A 44 -12.42 4.12 12.83
CA GLY A 44 -11.01 4.10 12.42
C GLY A 44 -10.82 4.74 11.05
N LEU A 45 -9.99 4.12 10.19
CA LEU A 45 -9.74 4.62 8.83
C LEU A 45 -11.01 4.63 7.95
N ARG A 46 -11.99 3.78 8.24
CA ARG A 46 -13.22 3.68 7.43
C ARG A 46 -14.19 4.84 7.64
N LYS A 47 -14.02 5.64 8.69
CA LYS A 47 -14.82 6.86 8.89
C LYS A 47 -14.30 8.05 8.10
N VAL A 48 -13.12 7.93 7.50
CA VAL A 48 -12.49 9.01 6.72
C VAL A 48 -13.28 9.20 5.42
N ASP A 49 -13.61 10.45 5.10
CA ASP A 49 -14.35 10.78 3.89
C ASP A 49 -13.59 10.35 2.63
N ARG A 50 -14.34 9.76 1.69
CA ARG A 50 -13.78 9.28 0.41
C ARG A 50 -12.95 10.33 -0.33
N ALA A 51 -13.37 11.60 -0.33
CA ALA A 51 -12.65 12.68 -1.01
C ALA A 51 -11.21 12.84 -0.50
N ILE A 52 -10.97 12.58 0.80
CA ILE A 52 -9.63 12.66 1.40
C ILE A 52 -8.74 11.52 0.86
N TRP A 53 -9.30 10.34 0.67
CA TRP A 53 -8.58 9.23 0.02
C TRP A 53 -8.31 9.53 -1.45
N GLU A 54 -9.26 10.14 -2.17
CA GLU A 54 -9.06 10.55 -3.56
C GLU A 54 -7.93 11.58 -3.70
N ASP A 55 -7.84 12.56 -2.79
CA ASP A 55 -6.73 13.52 -2.74
C ASP A 55 -5.39 12.83 -2.50
N MET A 56 -5.34 11.83 -1.62
CA MET A 56 -4.14 11.02 -1.38
C MET A 56 -3.76 10.21 -2.63
N LEU A 57 -4.73 9.59 -3.28
CA LEU A 57 -4.51 8.80 -4.50
C LEU A 57 -4.03 9.66 -5.67
N ALA A 58 -4.45 10.93 -5.73
CA ALA A 58 -3.96 11.88 -6.74
C ALA A 58 -2.44 12.14 -6.62
N ILE A 59 -1.87 12.10 -5.41
CA ILE A 59 -0.41 12.23 -5.19
C ILE A 59 0.35 11.12 -5.93
N VAL A 60 -0.19 9.91 -5.89
CA VAL A 60 0.40 8.73 -6.54
C VAL A 60 -0.16 8.52 -7.95
N LYS A 61 -0.91 9.48 -8.50
CA LYS A 61 -1.51 9.46 -9.84
C LYS A 61 -2.49 8.29 -10.06
N CYS A 62 -3.16 7.85 -9.02
CA CYS A 62 -4.25 6.88 -9.10
C CYS A 62 -5.61 7.59 -9.10
N GLN A 63 -6.56 7.08 -9.87
CA GLN A 63 -7.94 7.54 -9.87
C GLN A 63 -8.87 6.41 -9.42
N VAL A 64 -9.88 6.73 -8.62
CA VAL A 64 -10.90 5.76 -8.19
C VAL A 64 -11.88 5.50 -9.34
N LEU A 65 -11.97 4.25 -9.78
CA LEU A 65 -12.90 3.82 -10.82
C LEU A 65 -14.23 3.36 -10.22
N SER A 66 -14.16 2.60 -9.12
CA SER A 66 -15.34 2.13 -8.39
C SER A 66 -15.00 1.78 -6.94
N VAL A 67 -16.01 1.77 -6.07
CA VAL A 67 -15.86 1.41 -4.66
C VAL A 67 -16.91 0.37 -4.29
N VAL A 68 -16.50 -0.64 -3.53
CA VAL A 68 -17.38 -1.61 -2.88
C VAL A 68 -17.18 -1.49 -1.38
N GLU A 69 -18.23 -1.13 -0.66
CA GLU A 69 -18.21 -1.01 0.80
C GLU A 69 -18.69 -2.33 1.42
N GLY A 70 -17.85 -2.96 2.23
CA GLY A 70 -18.19 -4.17 2.98
C GLY A 70 -18.44 -3.90 4.46
N ASP A 71 -18.71 -4.94 5.25
CA ASP A 71 -18.93 -4.79 6.69
C ASP A 71 -17.63 -4.48 7.45
N GLU A 72 -16.49 -5.00 6.98
CA GLU A 72 -15.19 -4.87 7.63
C GLU A 72 -14.17 -4.05 6.81
N ILE A 73 -14.29 -4.05 5.49
CA ILE A 73 -13.32 -3.47 4.56
C ILE A 73 -14.05 -2.75 3.44
N ASP A 74 -13.56 -1.57 3.07
CA ASP A 74 -13.93 -0.87 1.84
C ASP A 74 -12.86 -1.13 0.77
N ALA A 75 -13.28 -1.59 -0.41
CA ALA A 75 -12.40 -1.92 -1.54
C ALA A 75 -12.57 -0.90 -2.67
N TYR A 76 -11.47 -0.26 -3.05
CA TYR A 76 -11.40 0.74 -4.11
C TYR A 76 -10.67 0.12 -5.30
N LEU A 77 -11.38 0.04 -6.43
CA LEU A 77 -10.76 -0.25 -7.72
C LEU A 77 -10.19 1.05 -8.27
N LEU A 78 -8.89 1.04 -8.60
CA LEU A 78 -8.18 2.20 -9.09
C LEU A 78 -7.76 1.98 -10.56
N SER A 79 -7.41 3.06 -11.24
CA SER A 79 -6.73 3.00 -12.54
C SER A 79 -5.42 2.21 -12.40
N GLU A 80 -5.45 0.93 -12.79
CA GLU A 80 -4.33 -0.03 -12.73
C GLU A 80 -3.86 -0.39 -11.30
N SER A 81 -4.71 -0.26 -10.28
CA SER A 81 -4.31 -0.47 -8.88
C SER A 81 -5.51 -0.82 -7.98
N SER A 82 -5.26 -1.13 -6.71
CA SER A 82 -6.32 -1.30 -5.71
C SER A 82 -5.94 -0.74 -4.35
N LEU A 83 -6.94 -0.26 -3.61
CA LEU A 83 -6.81 0.19 -2.23
C LEU A 83 -7.87 -0.51 -1.37
N PHE A 84 -7.47 -1.06 -0.24
CA PHE A 84 -8.36 -1.67 0.75
C PHE A 84 -8.22 -0.94 2.08
N VAL A 85 -9.34 -0.54 2.67
CA VAL A 85 -9.39 0.22 3.92
C VAL A 85 -10.24 -0.54 4.94
N SER A 86 -9.61 -1.03 6.00
CA SER A 86 -10.28 -1.55 7.20
C SER A 86 -10.14 -0.55 8.35
N PRO A 87 -10.80 -0.72 9.52
CA PRO A 87 -10.70 0.23 10.61
C PRO A 87 -9.26 0.48 11.11
N HIS A 88 -8.39 -0.53 11.04
CA HIS A 88 -7.04 -0.52 11.62
C HIS A 88 -5.93 -0.80 10.59
N ARG A 89 -6.28 -1.20 9.37
CA ARG A 89 -5.33 -1.62 8.32
C ARG A 89 -5.67 -0.96 7.00
N LEU A 90 -4.63 -0.56 6.27
CA LEU A 90 -4.72 -0.08 4.90
C LEU A 90 -3.79 -0.89 4.02
N ILE A 91 -4.26 -1.31 2.84
CA ILE A 91 -3.46 -1.98 1.81
C ILE A 91 -3.57 -1.18 0.52
N LEU A 92 -2.46 -0.65 0.02
CA LEU A 92 -2.35 0.02 -1.27
C LEU A 92 -1.46 -0.82 -2.19
N LYS A 93 -2.06 -1.40 -3.22
CA LYS A 93 -1.37 -2.20 -4.22
C LYS A 93 -1.35 -1.46 -5.54
N THR A 94 -0.16 -1.12 -6.01
CA THR A 94 0.01 -0.36 -7.25
C THR A 94 0.88 -1.08 -8.25
N CYS A 95 0.78 -0.68 -9.51
CA CYS A 95 1.56 -1.27 -10.58
C CYS A 95 2.19 -0.21 -11.50
N GLY A 96 2.99 -0.65 -12.47
CA GLY A 96 3.68 0.24 -13.40
C GLY A 96 4.67 1.19 -12.72
N THR A 97 4.70 2.44 -13.18
CA THR A 97 5.56 3.52 -12.68
C THR A 97 5.00 4.24 -11.46
N THR A 98 3.90 3.74 -10.87
CA THR A 98 3.23 4.39 -9.73
C THR A 98 4.13 4.44 -8.50
N LEU A 99 4.20 5.60 -7.84
CA LEU A 99 5.13 5.87 -6.75
C LEU A 99 4.43 5.77 -5.39
N ASN A 100 3.97 4.56 -5.01
CA ASN A 100 3.11 4.38 -3.83
C ASN A 100 3.77 4.85 -2.51
N LEU A 101 5.09 4.79 -2.40
CA LEU A 101 5.81 5.31 -1.22
C LEU A 101 5.66 6.82 -1.05
N LEU A 102 5.43 7.59 -2.12
CA LEU A 102 5.17 9.03 -2.00
C LEU A 102 3.78 9.34 -1.41
N GLY A 103 2.85 8.39 -1.45
CA GLY A 103 1.56 8.51 -0.77
C GLY A 103 1.64 8.26 0.74
N LEU A 104 2.67 7.55 1.20
CA LEU A 104 2.82 7.13 2.60
C LEU A 104 2.73 8.30 3.59
N PRO A 105 3.46 9.43 3.45
CA PRO A 105 3.33 10.55 4.37
C PRO A 105 1.89 11.05 4.51
N ARG A 106 1.17 11.18 3.39
CA ARG A 106 -0.23 11.62 3.40
C ARG A 106 -1.16 10.59 4.06
N ILE A 107 -0.91 9.29 3.87
CA ILE A 107 -1.66 8.23 4.56
C ILE A 107 -1.50 8.34 6.08
N LEU A 108 -0.28 8.58 6.57
CA LEU A 108 -0.01 8.76 8.00
C LEU A 108 -0.71 10.00 8.56
N ASP A 109 -0.70 11.11 7.83
CA ASP A 109 -1.44 12.32 8.21
C ASP A 109 -2.94 12.06 8.30
N ILE A 110 -3.51 11.36 7.31
CA ILE A 110 -4.94 11.02 7.30
C ILE A 110 -5.30 10.17 8.53
N ALA A 111 -4.50 9.15 8.84
CA ALA A 111 -4.74 8.30 9.99
C ALA A 111 -4.72 9.10 11.31
N ARG A 112 -3.75 10.00 11.45
CA ARG A 112 -3.62 10.88 12.62
C ARG A 112 -4.78 11.86 12.74
N GLU A 113 -5.05 12.63 11.69
CA GLU A 113 -5.98 13.77 11.69
C GLU A 113 -7.45 13.36 11.64
N HIS A 114 -7.75 12.33 10.84
CA HIS A 114 -9.13 11.93 10.56
C HIS A 114 -9.53 10.62 11.23
N ALA A 115 -8.59 9.73 11.55
CA ALA A 115 -8.88 8.44 12.18
C ALA A 115 -8.51 8.34 13.67
N ALA A 116 -7.82 9.34 14.24
CA ALA A 116 -7.25 9.30 15.60
C ALA A 116 -6.29 8.12 15.82
N LEU A 117 -5.50 7.81 14.80
CA LEU A 117 -4.50 6.73 14.76
C LEU A 117 -3.12 7.33 14.48
N PRO A 118 -2.46 7.93 15.50
CA PRO A 118 -1.22 8.68 15.29
C PRO A 118 0.04 7.81 15.11
N SER A 119 -0.03 6.54 15.50
CA SER A 119 1.10 5.61 15.49
C SER A 119 0.83 4.44 14.55
N VAL A 120 1.90 3.94 13.92
CA VAL A 120 1.87 2.72 13.11
C VAL A 120 2.26 1.55 14.00
N TYR A 121 1.37 0.55 14.10
CA TYR A 121 1.65 -0.72 14.77
C TYR A 121 2.68 -1.52 13.97
N ARG A 122 2.44 -1.72 12.66
CA ARG A 122 3.34 -2.46 11.77
C ARG A 122 3.18 -1.97 10.34
N LEU A 123 4.27 -1.97 9.57
CA LEU A 123 4.25 -1.68 8.15
C LEU A 123 4.96 -2.79 7.39
N PHE A 124 4.42 -3.12 6.22
CA PHE A 124 5.02 -4.00 5.23
C PHE A 124 5.06 -3.25 3.91
N TYR A 125 6.25 -3.17 3.32
CA TYR A 125 6.41 -2.77 1.93
C TYR A 125 7.09 -3.90 1.18
N SER A 126 6.46 -4.40 0.14
CA SER A 126 7.03 -5.50 -0.63
C SER A 126 6.86 -5.31 -2.13
N ARG A 127 7.76 -5.93 -2.87
CA ARG A 127 7.64 -6.08 -4.32
C ARG A 127 8.55 -7.18 -4.82
N LYS A 128 8.20 -7.76 -5.97
CA LYS A 128 9.12 -8.61 -6.72
C LYS A 128 10.15 -7.75 -7.48
N SER A 129 11.31 -8.33 -7.78
CA SER A 129 12.30 -7.73 -8.67
C SER A 129 11.68 -7.28 -10.01
N TYR A 130 11.99 -6.06 -10.47
CA TYR A 130 11.47 -5.53 -11.74
C TYR A 130 12.04 -6.24 -12.96
N PHE A 131 11.28 -6.24 -14.06
CA PHE A 131 11.80 -6.64 -15.36
C PHE A 131 12.66 -5.53 -15.96
N PHE A 132 12.27 -4.27 -15.77
CA PHE A 132 12.93 -3.09 -16.33
C PHE A 132 13.15 -2.00 -15.25
N PRO A 133 14.03 -2.21 -14.26
CA PRO A 133 14.23 -1.26 -13.15
C PRO A 133 14.56 0.18 -13.60
N GLU A 134 15.20 0.35 -14.76
CA GLU A 134 15.60 1.63 -15.32
C GLU A 134 14.45 2.56 -15.72
N ARG A 135 13.24 2.02 -15.84
CA ARG A 135 12.04 2.78 -16.17
C ARG A 135 11.32 3.33 -14.94
N GLN A 136 11.66 2.84 -13.74
CA GLN A 136 11.05 3.29 -12.49
C GLN A 136 11.58 4.68 -12.16
N LEU A 137 10.70 5.52 -11.60
CA LEU A 137 11.10 6.81 -11.06
C LEU A 137 11.44 6.67 -9.57
N GLY A 138 12.23 7.61 -9.05
CA GLY A 138 12.57 7.66 -7.63
C GLY A 138 11.31 7.79 -6.75
N PRO A 139 11.25 7.10 -5.59
CA PRO A 139 12.32 6.30 -4.98
C PRO A 139 12.48 4.87 -5.54
N HIS A 140 11.59 4.42 -6.43
CA HIS A 140 11.44 3.01 -6.80
C HIS A 140 12.46 2.44 -7.79
N ARG A 141 13.43 3.24 -8.24
CA ARG A 141 14.45 2.80 -9.20
C ARG A 141 15.38 1.72 -8.64
N GLU A 142 15.71 1.81 -7.35
CA GLU A 142 16.62 0.88 -6.69
C GLU A 142 16.10 0.54 -5.30
N TRP A 143 16.27 -0.71 -4.87
CA TRP A 143 15.83 -1.17 -3.55
C TRP A 143 16.41 -0.32 -2.41
N LYS A 144 17.69 0.06 -2.53
CA LYS A 144 18.36 0.90 -1.55
C LYS A 144 17.64 2.24 -1.33
N ASN A 145 17.15 2.88 -2.39
CA ASN A 145 16.47 4.17 -2.28
C ASN A 145 15.09 4.03 -1.63
N GLU A 146 14.41 2.90 -1.85
CA GLU A 146 13.14 2.59 -1.20
C GLU A 146 13.35 2.36 0.30
N VAL A 147 14.41 1.65 0.68
CA VAL A 147 14.81 1.45 2.08
C VAL A 147 15.19 2.77 2.74
N GLU A 148 16.04 3.58 2.10
CA GLU A 148 16.42 4.91 2.63
C GLU A 148 15.23 5.84 2.82
N PHE A 149 14.26 5.80 1.90
CA PHE A 149 13.01 6.56 2.05
C PHE A 149 12.20 6.11 3.28
N LEU A 150 12.06 4.79 3.46
CA LEU A 150 11.32 4.21 4.58
C LEU A 150 12.04 4.43 5.92
N ASP A 151 13.36 4.29 5.97
CA ASP A 151 14.17 4.55 7.18
C ASP A 151 14.17 6.03 7.59
N GLY A 152 13.92 6.93 6.63
CA GLY A 152 13.67 8.34 6.91
C GLY A 152 12.36 8.59 7.68
N ILE A 153 11.44 7.62 7.69
CA ILE A 153 10.13 7.69 8.36
C ILE A 153 10.11 6.79 9.60
N PHE A 154 10.65 5.56 9.49
CA PHE A 154 10.61 4.54 10.55
C PHE A 154 12.02 4.17 11.02
N GLN A 155 12.24 4.21 12.33
CA GLN A 155 13.56 3.87 12.91
C GLN A 155 13.70 2.38 13.24
N ASN A 156 12.59 1.63 13.23
CA ASN A 156 12.48 0.23 13.64
C ASN A 156 12.25 -0.70 12.43
N GLY A 157 12.68 -0.29 11.24
CA GLY A 157 12.54 -1.06 10.02
C GLY A 157 13.67 -2.06 9.79
N ALA A 158 13.35 -3.11 9.04
CA ALA A 158 14.29 -4.09 8.56
C ALA A 158 13.99 -4.47 7.11
N ALA A 159 15.03 -4.54 6.28
CA ALA A 159 14.94 -4.86 4.87
C ALA A 159 15.51 -6.27 4.57
N TYR A 160 14.80 -7.03 3.75
CA TYR A 160 15.11 -8.41 3.39
C TYR A 160 15.03 -8.61 1.87
N THR A 161 15.88 -9.52 1.37
CA THR A 161 15.82 -10.04 0.01
C THR A 161 15.64 -11.54 0.09
N VAL A 162 14.54 -12.04 -0.48
CA VAL A 162 14.16 -13.45 -0.44
C VAL A 162 14.27 -14.03 -1.85
N GLY A 163 15.12 -15.03 -2.03
CA GLY A 163 15.37 -15.67 -3.33
C GLY A 163 16.75 -15.35 -3.90
N LYS A 164 16.92 -15.58 -5.21
CA LYS A 164 18.23 -15.43 -5.86
C LYS A 164 18.47 -13.97 -6.23
N VAL A 165 19.46 -13.33 -5.61
CA VAL A 165 19.81 -11.91 -5.86
C VAL A 165 20.05 -11.61 -7.34
N ASN A 166 20.72 -12.53 -8.06
CA ASN A 166 20.99 -12.40 -9.50
C ASN A 166 19.88 -12.99 -10.38
N GLY A 167 18.66 -13.10 -9.88
CA GLY A 167 17.53 -13.66 -10.58
C GLY A 167 16.22 -13.20 -9.95
N ASP A 168 15.22 -14.07 -9.98
CA ASP A 168 13.95 -13.78 -9.34
C ASP A 168 14.08 -13.76 -7.82
N HIS A 169 13.80 -12.60 -7.25
CA HIS A 169 13.74 -12.39 -5.81
C HIS A 169 12.59 -11.47 -5.44
N TRP A 170 12.23 -11.52 -4.17
CA TRP A 170 11.23 -10.68 -3.54
C TRP A 170 11.91 -9.81 -2.50
N LEU A 171 11.52 -8.55 -2.46
CA LEU A 171 12.05 -7.53 -1.57
C LEU A 171 10.97 -7.20 -0.55
N LEU A 172 11.37 -7.15 0.71
CA LEU A 172 10.48 -6.88 1.83
C LEU A 172 11.14 -5.89 2.77
N TYR A 173 10.43 -4.83 3.10
CA TYR A 173 10.70 -3.98 4.24
C TYR A 173 9.58 -4.20 5.25
N ILE A 174 9.93 -4.41 6.51
CA ILE A 174 8.98 -4.63 7.60
C ILE A 174 9.43 -3.86 8.83
N THR A 175 8.49 -3.26 9.56
CA THR A 175 8.77 -2.71 10.89
C THR A 175 8.44 -3.72 11.98
N SER A 176 9.20 -3.68 13.08
CA SER A 176 8.80 -4.41 14.29
C SER A 176 7.55 -3.75 14.91
N PRO A 177 6.63 -4.52 15.53
CA PRO A 177 5.56 -3.95 16.33
C PRO A 177 6.08 -2.88 17.28
N CYS A 178 5.55 -1.68 17.17
CA CYS A 178 5.78 -0.65 18.18
C CYS A 178 4.69 -0.78 19.23
N GLU A 179 5.04 -1.23 20.44
CA GLU A 179 4.13 -1.23 21.60
C GLU A 179 4.05 0.16 22.26
N ASP A 180 4.94 1.07 21.87
CA ASP A 180 5.00 2.40 22.43
C ASP A 180 3.92 3.28 21.80
N THR A 181 2.93 3.63 22.60
CA THR A 181 1.98 4.75 22.37
C THR A 181 2.65 6.13 22.35
N GLN A 182 3.99 6.18 22.32
CA GLN A 182 4.82 7.38 22.29
C GLN A 182 5.99 7.21 21.31
N GLY A 183 5.73 7.28 20.00
CA GLY A 183 6.82 7.11 19.03
C GLY A 183 6.52 7.52 17.59
N SER A 184 6.50 8.84 17.30
CA SER A 184 6.97 9.49 16.05
C SER A 184 6.70 11.02 16.05
N PRO A 185 7.49 11.86 15.34
CA PRO A 185 8.95 11.98 15.30
C PRO A 185 9.47 13.00 16.34
N ALA A 186 10.78 12.93 16.64
CA ALA A 186 11.44 13.68 17.69
C ALA A 186 11.36 15.22 17.53
N VAL A 187 10.70 15.89 18.49
CA VAL A 187 11.06 17.26 18.91
C VAL A 187 11.70 17.14 20.28
N SER A 188 12.98 17.50 20.32
CA SER A 188 13.86 17.38 21.49
C SER A 188 13.48 18.40 22.57
N THR A 189 12.97 17.92 23.71
CA THR A 189 13.11 18.62 25.00
C THR A 189 13.29 17.60 26.14
N LYS A 190 14.40 17.72 26.85
CA LYS A 190 14.79 16.93 28.03
C LYS A 190 13.84 17.13 29.22
N ALA A 191 13.53 16.07 29.99
CA ALA A 191 13.66 16.02 31.46
C ALA A 191 13.41 14.61 32.04
N LEU A 192 13.85 14.44 33.30
CA LEU A 192 14.18 13.25 34.12
C LEU A 192 13.06 12.25 34.52
N PRO A 193 13.40 11.09 35.15
CA PRO A 193 12.53 9.92 35.33
C PRO A 193 11.85 9.88 36.71
N GLU A 194 10.67 9.25 36.80
CA GLU A 194 10.15 8.72 38.07
C GLU A 194 9.08 7.63 37.86
N HIS A 195 9.22 6.55 38.65
CA HIS A 195 8.29 5.45 38.90
C HIS A 195 7.99 4.41 37.80
N VAL A 196 8.67 3.26 37.90
CA VAL A 196 8.30 2.00 37.27
C VAL A 196 7.24 1.33 38.16
N GLU A 197 5.97 1.43 37.78
CA GLU A 197 4.97 0.43 38.14
C GLU A 197 4.99 -0.65 37.05
N GLU A 198 5.15 -1.91 37.44
CA GLU A 198 5.16 -3.05 36.52
C GLU A 198 3.85 -3.10 35.72
N PRO A 199 3.89 -3.20 34.38
CA PRO A 199 2.67 -3.42 33.62
C PRO A 199 2.16 -4.84 33.85
N LEU A 200 0.91 -4.93 34.31
CA LEU A 200 0.09 -6.12 34.22
C LEU A 200 0.22 -6.77 32.84
N GLU A 201 0.49 -8.08 32.82
CA GLU A 201 0.44 -8.94 31.64
C GLU A 201 -0.92 -8.75 30.93
N THR A 202 -0.92 -7.98 29.85
CA THR A 202 -2.13 -7.65 29.08
C THR A 202 -2.27 -8.61 27.92
N THR A 203 -3.01 -9.70 28.17
CA THR A 203 -3.80 -10.45 27.19
C THR A 203 -3.20 -10.59 25.78
N ASP A 204 -2.18 -11.45 25.66
CA ASP A 204 -1.62 -11.95 24.39
C ASP A 204 -2.61 -12.85 23.60
N GLY A 205 -3.90 -12.85 23.96
CA GLY A 205 -4.90 -13.83 23.56
C GLY A 205 -5.92 -13.39 22.51
N LEU A 206 -5.80 -12.19 21.95
CA LEU A 206 -6.73 -11.65 20.93
C LEU A 206 -6.06 -11.17 19.64
N GLN A 207 -4.83 -11.61 19.36
CA GLN A 207 -4.30 -11.47 18.00
C GLN A 207 -5.01 -12.49 17.11
N GLY A 208 -6.00 -12.01 16.35
CA GLY A 208 -6.60 -12.80 15.28
C GLY A 208 -5.50 -13.31 14.33
N ILE A 209 -5.64 -14.53 13.85
CA ILE A 209 -4.70 -15.10 12.88
C ILE A 209 -4.88 -14.33 11.56
N ASP A 210 -3.85 -13.58 11.16
CA ASP A 210 -3.79 -12.91 9.86
C ASP A 210 -2.81 -13.65 8.93
N PHE A 211 -3.20 -13.79 7.66
CA PHE A 211 -2.36 -14.40 6.63
C PHE A 211 -2.56 -13.69 5.30
N THR A 212 -1.46 -13.45 4.60
CA THR A 212 -1.44 -12.90 3.25
C THR A 212 -0.75 -13.90 2.33
N ILE A 213 -1.41 -14.26 1.22
CA ILE A 213 -0.86 -15.14 0.19
C ILE A 213 -0.76 -14.34 -1.10
N GLU A 214 0.46 -14.21 -1.63
CA GLU A 214 0.73 -13.57 -2.92
C GLU A 214 1.17 -14.63 -3.95
N ILE A 215 0.46 -14.72 -5.08
CA ILE A 215 0.81 -15.60 -6.21
C ILE A 215 1.19 -14.73 -7.40
N LEU A 216 2.50 -14.57 -7.61
CA LEU A 216 3.08 -13.77 -8.69
C LEU A 216 3.35 -14.64 -9.92
N MET A 217 2.55 -14.47 -10.97
CA MET A 217 2.61 -15.30 -12.18
C MET A 217 3.26 -14.54 -13.34
N THR A 218 4.08 -15.24 -14.13
CA THR A 218 4.69 -14.69 -15.35
C THR A 218 4.59 -15.72 -16.46
N ARG A 219 4.63 -15.28 -17.73
CA ARG A 219 4.56 -16.16 -18.91
C ARG A 219 3.32 -17.07 -18.94
N LEU A 220 2.16 -16.49 -18.61
CA LEU A 220 0.86 -17.16 -18.73
C LEU A 220 0.60 -17.58 -20.19
N SER A 221 -0.12 -18.68 -20.38
CA SER A 221 -0.41 -19.20 -21.73
C SER A 221 -1.29 -18.22 -22.52
N PRO A 222 -1.09 -18.11 -23.86
CA PRO A 222 -1.95 -17.28 -24.71
C PRO A 222 -3.44 -17.64 -24.59
N ASP A 223 -3.74 -18.94 -24.41
CA ASP A 223 -5.10 -19.41 -24.22
C ASP A 223 -5.75 -18.91 -22.94
N ALA A 224 -4.99 -18.69 -21.87
CA ALA A 224 -5.52 -18.10 -20.65
C ALA A 224 -5.66 -16.58 -20.76
N THR A 225 -4.70 -15.90 -21.42
CA THR A 225 -4.66 -14.44 -21.48
C THR A 225 -5.69 -13.83 -22.44
N LYS A 226 -6.12 -14.58 -23.47
CA LYS A 226 -7.11 -14.09 -24.47
C LYS A 226 -8.44 -13.63 -23.86
N HIS A 227 -8.80 -14.12 -22.68
CA HIS A 227 -10.02 -13.73 -21.97
C HIS A 227 -9.99 -12.30 -21.42
N PHE A 228 -8.81 -11.67 -21.39
CA PHE A 228 -8.60 -10.31 -20.88
C PHE A 228 -8.27 -9.30 -21.98
N VAL A 229 -8.46 -9.68 -23.25
CA VAL A 229 -8.31 -8.80 -24.41
C VAL A 229 -9.71 -8.46 -24.91
N PHE A 230 -10.05 -7.18 -24.88
CA PHE A 230 -11.33 -6.67 -25.36
C PHE A 230 -11.10 -5.95 -26.69
N ASP A 231 -12.01 -6.14 -27.65
CA ASP A 231 -12.01 -5.35 -28.86
C ASP A 231 -12.27 -3.89 -28.51
N ALA A 232 -11.57 -2.96 -29.18
CA ALA A 232 -11.79 -1.53 -28.97
C ALA A 232 -13.24 -1.19 -29.35
N ASP A 233 -14.04 -0.76 -28.37
CA ASP A 233 -15.34 -0.18 -28.66
C ASP A 233 -15.08 1.14 -29.41
N PRO A 234 -15.62 1.37 -30.62
CA PRO A 234 -15.41 2.62 -31.36
C PRO A 234 -15.87 3.88 -30.59
N ALA A 235 -16.57 3.74 -29.45
CA ALA A 235 -16.94 4.82 -28.55
C ALA A 235 -15.94 5.10 -27.39
N ASP A 236 -15.00 4.20 -27.10
CA ASP A 236 -14.06 4.32 -25.97
C ASP A 236 -12.76 5.01 -26.39
N ALA A 237 -12.81 6.35 -26.47
CA ALA A 237 -11.61 7.16 -26.32
C ALA A 237 -11.11 6.98 -24.87
N THR A 238 -9.94 6.35 -24.73
CA THR A 238 -9.37 6.01 -23.42
C THR A 238 -9.22 7.25 -22.51
N PRO A 239 -9.45 7.12 -21.19
CA PRO A 239 -9.28 8.22 -20.23
C PRO A 239 -7.88 8.86 -20.24
N SER A 240 -6.87 8.11 -20.70
CA SER A 240 -5.48 8.55 -20.85
C SER A 240 -5.27 9.66 -21.90
N GLN A 241 -6.29 9.96 -22.72
CA GLN A 241 -6.25 11.04 -23.71
C GLN A 241 -6.78 12.39 -23.17
N ARG A 242 -7.18 12.48 -21.89
CA ARG A 242 -7.74 13.69 -21.27
C ARG A 242 -6.88 14.32 -20.17
N ALA A 243 -5.63 13.90 -20.00
CA ALA A 243 -4.67 14.48 -19.04
C ALA A 243 -3.62 15.34 -19.74
#